data_AF-A0A938VWY6-F1
#
_entry.id   AF-A0A938VWY6-F1
#
_cell.length_a   1.000
_cell.length_b   1.000
_cell.length_c   1.000
_cell.angle_alpha   90.00
_cell.angle_beta   90.00
_cell.angle_gamma   90.00
#
_symmetry.space_group_name_H-M   'P 1'
#
loop_
_entity.id
_entity.type
_entity.pdbx_description
1 polymer ?
#
loop_
_entity_poly.entity_id
_entity_poly.type
_entity_poly.pdbx_seq_one_letter_code
_entity_poly.pdbx_strand_id
1 'polypeptide(L)'
;MIMAGFEYLGDLPFRNVYFTGLIRDAKGRKLSKSLGNSPDPLDLIAKYGADGLRFGLLRIAPQGLDIRYDEKQIEEGRNFANKLWNACRFRQQQGPCDPSADPAKHPRTPFSDYLLAELDRLEKSLEIMYAGYEFSQIAQALYGFVWDEFCARFIETAKADFADTASPTRPGTLATADFVLSRLLRYLHPYMPFITEELWLTLGLGKGSIQFSGWPKPGQIRWDFTHAKKAEACYATAEAGRRLRGEFGLSGSSKLKYLLVAKTPPSPEDLRTLAKLLQCGSVEPTAQPPKAPMTPTPWGNLYLPLEGLLDPVKETARLEKEIAAAETARAREAAKLGDPKMASKAPPEKVEEWKRIEREAGEKIVRLREQLKLFTT
;
A
#
# COMPACT_ATOMS: atom_id res chain seq x y z
N MET A 1 28.24 -15.48 -29.29
CA MET A 1 26.93 -16.18 -29.32
C MET A 1 26.19 -15.89 -30.61
N ILE A 2 25.83 -14.63 -30.90
CA ILE A 2 25.10 -14.26 -32.14
C ILE A 2 25.82 -14.77 -33.40
N MET A 3 27.08 -14.39 -33.58
CA MET A 3 27.89 -14.82 -34.74
C MET A 3 27.95 -16.35 -34.87
N ALA A 4 28.14 -17.06 -33.76
CA ALA A 4 28.23 -18.53 -33.75
C ALA A 4 26.89 -19.22 -34.07
N GLY A 5 25.75 -18.62 -33.67
CA GLY A 5 24.43 -19.13 -34.03
C GLY A 5 24.20 -19.06 -35.54
N PHE A 6 24.52 -17.93 -36.17
CA PHE A 6 24.42 -17.80 -37.61
C PHE A 6 25.43 -18.66 -38.37
N GLU A 7 26.69 -18.71 -37.92
CA GLU A 7 27.74 -19.49 -38.59
C GLU A 7 27.50 -20.99 -38.52
N TYR A 8 27.15 -21.53 -37.35
CA TYR A 8 27.11 -22.98 -37.14
C TYR A 8 25.71 -23.58 -37.21
N LEU A 9 24.65 -22.79 -36.97
CA LEU A 9 23.27 -23.27 -36.94
C LEU A 9 22.37 -22.59 -37.99
N GLY A 10 22.85 -21.54 -38.67
CA GLY A 10 22.10 -20.84 -39.71
C GLY A 10 20.88 -20.05 -39.20
N ASP A 11 20.74 -19.85 -37.89
CA ASP A 11 19.58 -19.20 -37.28
C ASP A 11 19.96 -18.34 -36.06
N LEU A 12 19.04 -17.47 -35.63
CA LEU A 12 19.17 -16.64 -34.45
C LEU A 12 19.23 -17.51 -33.17
N PRO A 13 20.22 -17.33 -32.28
CA PRO A 13 20.35 -18.17 -31.08
C PRO A 13 19.37 -17.79 -29.95
N PHE A 14 18.81 -16.58 -29.98
CA PHE A 14 17.81 -16.10 -29.03
C PHE A 14 17.02 -14.93 -29.63
N ARG A 15 15.74 -14.81 -29.29
CA ARG A 15 14.85 -13.75 -29.79
C ARG A 15 14.84 -12.50 -28.92
N ASN A 16 15.07 -12.66 -27.62
CA ASN A 16 15.06 -11.59 -26.63
C ASN A 16 16.36 -11.60 -25.84
N VAL A 17 16.92 -10.41 -25.60
CA VAL A 17 18.11 -10.23 -24.74
C VAL A 17 17.73 -9.23 -23.66
N TYR A 18 17.81 -9.66 -22.41
CA TYR A 18 17.55 -8.80 -21.25
C TYR A 18 18.88 -8.44 -20.58
N PHE A 19 19.27 -7.17 -20.69
CA PHE A 19 20.48 -6.66 -20.02
C PHE A 19 20.12 -6.17 -18.62
N THR A 20 20.69 -6.81 -17.60
CA THR A 20 20.62 -6.31 -16.23
C THR A 20 21.67 -5.25 -15.98
N GLY A 21 21.31 -4.23 -15.19
CA GLY A 21 22.28 -3.26 -14.67
C GLY A 21 23.26 -3.90 -13.69
N LEU A 22 24.39 -3.21 -13.47
CA LEU A 22 25.34 -3.57 -12.43
C LEU A 22 24.84 -3.10 -11.07
N ILE A 23 25.11 -3.89 -10.03
CA ILE A 23 24.88 -3.44 -8.67
C ILE A 23 26.02 -2.52 -8.23
N ARG A 24 25.67 -1.36 -7.69
CA ARG A 24 26.59 -0.30 -7.24
C ARG A 24 26.43 -0.04 -5.75
N ASP A 25 27.54 0.25 -5.07
CA ASP A 25 27.51 0.67 -3.67
C ASP A 25 26.91 2.08 -3.47
N ALA A 26 26.79 2.52 -2.22
CA ALA A 26 26.24 3.83 -1.87
C ALA A 26 27.01 5.02 -2.48
N LYS A 27 28.26 4.82 -2.93
CA LYS A 27 29.12 5.80 -3.61
C LYS A 27 29.08 5.67 -5.13
N GLY A 28 28.25 4.79 -5.68
CA GLY A 28 28.11 4.56 -7.12
C GLY A 28 29.19 3.67 -7.74
N ARG A 29 30.04 3.04 -6.94
CA ARG A 29 31.09 2.14 -7.47
C ARG A 29 30.49 0.76 -7.68
N LYS A 30 30.88 0.06 -8.76
CA LYS A 30 30.49 -1.34 -9.00
C LYS A 30 30.80 -2.20 -7.76
N LEU A 31 29.86 -3.03 -7.35
CA LEU A 31 30.13 -4.08 -6.36
C LEU A 31 31.09 -5.10 -6.95
N SER A 32 32.22 -5.32 -6.27
CA SER A 32 33.18 -6.35 -6.66
C SER A 32 33.97 -6.84 -5.46
N LYS A 33 34.36 -8.11 -5.50
CA LYS A 33 35.22 -8.71 -4.48
C LYS A 33 36.58 -8.00 -4.41
N SER A 34 37.15 -7.59 -5.55
CA SER A 34 38.44 -6.89 -5.61
C SER A 34 38.42 -5.51 -4.95
N LEU A 35 37.28 -4.80 -4.99
CA LEU A 35 37.13 -3.51 -4.30
C LEU A 35 36.73 -3.66 -2.82
N GLY A 36 36.53 -4.90 -2.34
CA GLY A 36 36.11 -5.18 -0.96
C GLY A 36 34.75 -4.59 -0.58
N ASN A 37 33.94 -4.19 -1.56
CA ASN A 37 32.66 -3.49 -1.33
C ASN A 37 31.44 -4.37 -1.60
N SER A 38 31.62 -5.61 -2.07
CA SER A 38 30.52 -6.56 -2.32
C SER A 38 30.23 -7.38 -1.05
N PRO A 39 29.02 -7.29 -0.47
CA PRO A 39 28.60 -8.22 0.58
C PRO A 39 28.50 -9.64 0.02
N ASP A 40 28.71 -10.64 0.89
CA ASP A 40 28.48 -12.04 0.53
C ASP A 40 26.96 -12.31 0.50
N PRO A 41 26.41 -12.82 -0.62
CA PRO A 41 25.00 -13.21 -0.68
C PRO A 41 24.58 -14.21 0.41
N LEU A 42 25.47 -15.10 0.85
CA LEU A 42 25.16 -16.09 1.89
C LEU A 42 24.99 -15.45 3.27
N ASP A 43 25.78 -14.42 3.58
CA ASP A 43 25.61 -13.64 4.83
C ASP A 43 24.27 -12.89 4.83
N LEU A 44 23.89 -12.33 3.68
CA LEU A 44 22.60 -11.68 3.51
C LEU A 44 21.44 -12.68 3.63
N ILE A 45 21.58 -13.88 3.07
CA ILE A 45 20.59 -14.97 3.21
C ILE A 45 20.47 -15.40 4.67
N ALA A 46 21.58 -15.55 5.39
CA ALA A 46 21.55 -15.90 6.81
C ALA A 46 20.84 -14.83 7.66
N LYS A 47 20.98 -13.56 7.30
CA LYS A 47 20.39 -12.42 8.04
C LYS A 47 18.93 -12.13 7.68
N TYR A 48 18.55 -12.26 6.41
CA TYR A 48 17.27 -11.80 5.87
C TYR A 48 16.43 -12.87 5.17
N GLY A 49 16.99 -14.06 4.96
CA GLY A 49 16.38 -15.13 4.16
C GLY A 49 16.59 -14.94 2.66
N ALA A 50 16.57 -16.04 1.91
CA ALA A 50 16.74 -16.03 0.46
C ALA A 50 15.65 -15.23 -0.25
N ASP A 51 14.40 -15.33 0.20
CA ASP A 51 13.29 -14.57 -0.38
C ASP A 51 13.38 -13.08 -0.07
N GLY A 52 13.87 -12.70 1.13
CA GLY A 52 14.12 -11.31 1.47
C GLY A 52 15.16 -10.67 0.55
N LEU A 53 16.25 -11.40 0.28
CA LEU A 53 17.29 -10.98 -0.67
C LEU A 53 16.74 -10.85 -2.10
N ARG A 54 16.07 -11.90 -2.61
CA ARG A 54 15.54 -11.93 -3.99
C ARG A 54 14.51 -10.83 -4.22
N PHE A 55 13.50 -10.75 -3.36
CA PHE A 55 12.42 -9.78 -3.49
C PHE A 55 12.93 -8.35 -3.31
N GLY A 56 13.75 -8.12 -2.28
CA GLY A 56 14.32 -6.81 -1.99
C GLY A 56 15.13 -6.24 -3.16
N LEU A 57 16.00 -7.06 -3.76
CA LEU A 57 16.82 -6.64 -4.91
C LEU A 57 15.99 -6.45 -6.19
N LEU A 58 15.10 -7.39 -6.53
CA LEU A 58 14.29 -7.29 -7.76
C LEU A 58 13.39 -6.06 -7.74
N ARG A 59 12.87 -5.69 -6.56
CA ARG A 59 12.04 -4.49 -6.39
C ARG A 59 12.79 -3.18 -6.63
N ILE A 60 14.12 -3.17 -6.56
CA ILE A 60 14.94 -1.97 -6.82
C ILE A 60 15.81 -2.11 -8.07
N ALA A 61 15.49 -3.05 -8.95
CA ALA A 61 16.21 -3.33 -10.18
C ALA A 61 15.54 -2.68 -11.40
N PRO A 62 15.73 -1.37 -11.64
CA PRO A 62 15.11 -0.69 -12.79
C PRO A 62 15.60 -1.30 -14.11
N GLN A 63 14.70 -1.33 -15.09
CA GLN A 63 15.02 -1.81 -16.43
C GLN A 63 16.05 -0.88 -17.10
N GLY A 64 17.17 -1.44 -17.57
CA GLY A 64 18.19 -0.70 -18.32
C GLY A 64 19.07 0.24 -17.51
N LEU A 65 18.95 0.26 -16.18
CA LEU A 65 19.75 1.11 -15.29
C LEU A 65 20.47 0.27 -14.23
N ASP A 66 21.57 0.83 -13.70
CA ASP A 66 22.31 0.21 -12.61
C ASP A 66 21.53 0.25 -11.29
N ILE A 67 21.72 -0.79 -10.47
CA ILE A 67 21.03 -0.99 -9.20
C ILE A 67 21.84 -0.32 -8.10
N ARG A 68 21.26 0.66 -7.41
CA ARG A 68 21.88 1.19 -6.19
C ARG A 68 21.61 0.25 -5.03
N TYR A 69 22.63 -0.45 -4.57
CA TYR A 69 22.52 -1.35 -3.42
C TYR A 69 22.14 -0.56 -2.16
N ASP A 70 21.07 -1.02 -1.51
CA ASP A 70 20.65 -0.57 -0.19
C ASP A 70 20.16 -1.80 0.59
N GLU A 71 20.88 -2.16 1.65
CA GLU A 71 20.54 -3.30 2.50
C GLU A 71 19.17 -3.13 3.17
N LYS A 72 18.69 -1.89 3.36
CA LYS A 72 17.33 -1.63 3.86
C LYS A 72 16.26 -2.22 2.95
N GLN A 73 16.52 -2.30 1.64
CA GLN A 73 15.56 -2.87 0.68
C GLN A 73 15.46 -4.40 0.83
N ILE A 74 16.55 -5.05 1.26
CA ILE A 74 16.57 -6.48 1.60
C ILE A 74 15.82 -6.71 2.93
N GLU A 75 16.02 -5.83 3.91
CA GLU A 75 15.24 -5.84 5.15
C GLU A 75 13.74 -5.68 4.88
N GLU A 76 13.35 -4.76 4.00
CA GLU A 76 11.96 -4.59 3.55
C GLU A 76 11.44 -5.88 2.87
N GLY A 77 12.27 -6.57 2.09
CA GLY A 77 11.94 -7.88 1.52
C GLY A 77 11.63 -8.95 2.59
N ARG A 78 12.45 -9.03 3.65
CA ARG A 78 12.18 -9.92 4.81
C ARG A 78 10.88 -9.52 5.52
N ASN A 79 10.66 -8.23 5.74
CA ASN A 79 9.46 -7.73 6.41
C ASN A 79 8.20 -8.04 5.58
N PHE A 80 8.30 -7.96 4.25
CA PHE A 80 7.23 -8.38 3.34
C PHE A 80 6.93 -9.89 3.44
N ALA A 81 7.97 -10.73 3.50
CA ALA A 81 7.81 -12.18 3.73
C ALA A 81 7.03 -12.46 5.03
N ASN A 82 7.41 -11.78 6.13
CA ASN A 82 6.72 -11.88 7.41
C ASN A 82 5.26 -11.39 7.32
N LYS A 83 4.99 -10.32 6.56
CA LYS A 83 3.63 -9.82 6.35
C LYS A 83 2.76 -10.86 5.64
N LEU A 84 3.28 -11.47 4.58
CA LEU A 84 2.62 -12.53 3.83
C LEU A 84 2.33 -13.75 4.73
N TRP A 85 3.32 -14.19 5.50
CA TRP A 85 3.16 -15.27 6.47
C TRP A 85 2.02 -15.01 7.45
N ASN A 86 1.99 -13.83 8.06
CA ASN A 86 0.97 -13.44 9.02
C ASN A 86 -0.43 -13.38 8.40
N ALA A 87 -0.54 -12.90 7.16
CA ALA A 87 -1.81 -12.87 6.43
C ALA A 87 -2.35 -14.28 6.15
N CYS A 88 -1.49 -15.18 5.67
CA CYS A 88 -1.83 -16.59 5.46
C CYS A 88 -2.19 -17.31 6.77
N ARG A 89 -1.42 -17.09 7.85
CA ARG A 89 -1.71 -17.64 9.18
C ARG A 89 -3.06 -17.16 9.70
N PHE A 90 -3.37 -15.86 9.55
CA PHE A 90 -4.67 -15.32 9.94
C PHE A 90 -5.82 -15.99 9.18
N ARG A 91 -5.67 -16.21 7.87
CA ARG A 91 -6.68 -16.96 7.09
C ARG A 91 -6.79 -18.40 7.59
N GLN A 92 -5.69 -19.10 7.83
CA GLN A 92 -5.71 -20.49 8.31
C GLN A 92 -6.48 -20.64 9.65
N GLN A 93 -6.40 -19.64 10.53
CA GLN A 93 -7.16 -19.62 11.79
C GLN A 93 -8.69 -19.59 11.60
N GLN A 94 -9.19 -19.22 10.42
CA GLN A 94 -10.63 -19.15 10.13
C GLN A 94 -11.23 -20.49 9.67
N GLY A 95 -10.40 -21.54 9.57
CA GLY A 95 -10.77 -22.88 9.12
C GLY A 95 -9.93 -23.36 7.93
N PRO A 96 -10.17 -24.61 7.45
CA PRO A 96 -9.46 -25.15 6.29
C PRO A 96 -9.62 -24.24 5.05
N CYS A 97 -8.60 -24.21 4.21
CA CYS A 97 -8.68 -23.52 2.92
C CYS A 97 -9.20 -24.48 1.84
N ASP A 98 -9.87 -23.92 0.84
CA ASP A 98 -10.35 -24.66 -0.33
C ASP A 98 -9.46 -24.36 -1.55
N PRO A 99 -8.67 -25.34 -2.07
CA PRO A 99 -7.87 -25.15 -3.27
C PRO A 99 -8.70 -24.91 -4.54
N SER A 100 -10.00 -25.21 -4.48
CA SER A 100 -10.98 -25.02 -5.55
C SER A 100 -11.97 -23.90 -5.26
N ALA A 101 -11.66 -23.03 -4.29
CA ALA A 101 -12.50 -21.93 -3.86
C ALA A 101 -13.00 -21.11 -5.06
N ASP A 102 -14.33 -20.97 -5.14
CA ASP A 102 -15.00 -20.19 -6.15
C ASP A 102 -15.92 -19.14 -5.48
N PRO A 103 -15.45 -17.89 -5.35
CA PRO A 103 -16.24 -16.82 -4.75
C PRO A 103 -17.58 -16.57 -5.44
N ALA A 104 -17.75 -16.98 -6.70
CA ALA A 104 -19.01 -16.80 -7.43
C ALA A 104 -20.15 -17.69 -6.91
N LYS A 105 -19.83 -18.78 -6.20
CA LYS A 105 -20.81 -19.74 -5.65
C LYS A 105 -21.41 -19.33 -4.31
N HIS A 106 -21.03 -18.17 -3.78
CA HIS A 106 -21.42 -17.72 -2.45
C HIS A 106 -21.92 -16.26 -2.47
N PRO A 107 -22.82 -15.89 -1.55
CA PRO A 107 -23.08 -14.48 -1.26
C PRO A 107 -21.78 -13.79 -0.82
N ARG A 108 -21.52 -12.58 -1.32
CA ARG A 108 -20.30 -11.84 -1.03
C ARG A 108 -20.62 -10.48 -0.41
N THR A 109 -19.69 -10.01 0.40
CA THR A 109 -19.72 -8.64 0.90
C THR A 109 -19.26 -7.67 -0.21
N PRO A 110 -19.65 -6.38 -0.13
CA PRO A 110 -19.08 -5.33 -0.98
C PRO A 110 -17.54 -5.28 -0.98
N PHE A 111 -16.91 -5.65 0.15
CA PHE A 111 -15.46 -5.63 0.33
C PHE A 111 -14.79 -6.81 -0.38
N SER A 112 -15.43 -7.98 -0.41
CA SER A 112 -15.00 -9.11 -1.21
C SER A 112 -15.07 -8.78 -2.70
N ASP A 113 -16.17 -8.17 -3.16
CA ASP A 113 -16.30 -7.72 -4.56
C ASP A 113 -15.24 -6.67 -4.94
N TYR A 114 -14.91 -5.76 -4.02
CA TYR A 114 -13.85 -4.77 -4.23
C TYR A 114 -12.47 -5.42 -4.36
N LEU A 115 -12.10 -6.36 -3.48
CA LEU A 115 -10.81 -7.06 -3.58
C LEU A 115 -10.68 -7.84 -4.91
N LEU A 116 -11.77 -8.47 -5.36
CA LEU A 116 -11.80 -9.17 -6.66
C LEU A 116 -11.64 -8.19 -7.84
N ALA A 117 -12.19 -6.98 -7.73
CA ALA A 117 -11.98 -5.92 -8.72
C ALA A 117 -10.52 -5.46 -8.76
N GLU A 118 -9.91 -5.25 -7.59
CA GLU A 118 -8.48 -4.89 -7.52
C GLU A 118 -7.59 -6.03 -8.04
N LEU A 119 -7.94 -7.29 -7.77
CA LEU A 119 -7.20 -8.43 -8.30
C LEU A 119 -7.27 -8.44 -9.83
N ASP A 120 -8.44 -8.24 -10.43
CA ASP A 120 -8.59 -8.17 -11.89
C ASP A 120 -7.74 -7.03 -12.51
N ARG A 121 -7.69 -5.86 -11.86
CA ARG A 121 -6.82 -4.74 -12.29
C ARG A 121 -5.33 -5.08 -12.15
N LEU A 122 -4.94 -5.71 -11.04
CA LEU A 122 -3.57 -6.18 -10.84
C LEU A 122 -3.19 -7.16 -11.94
N GLU A 123 -3.99 -8.19 -12.19
CA GLU A 123 -3.68 -9.24 -13.17
C GLU A 123 -3.51 -8.69 -14.59
N LYS A 124 -4.37 -7.74 -15.02
CA LYS A 124 -4.20 -7.04 -16.30
C LYS A 124 -2.90 -6.24 -16.36
N SER A 125 -2.53 -5.60 -15.27
CA SER A 125 -1.27 -4.85 -15.18
C SER A 125 -0.07 -5.80 -15.22
N LEU A 126 -0.14 -6.94 -14.53
CA LEU A 126 0.90 -7.97 -14.54
C LEU A 126 1.12 -8.51 -15.95
N GLU A 127 0.07 -8.76 -16.72
CA GLU A 127 0.17 -9.24 -18.11
C GLU A 127 0.99 -8.28 -18.99
N ILE A 128 0.72 -6.98 -18.90
CA ILE A 128 1.48 -5.93 -19.62
C ILE A 128 2.93 -5.89 -19.15
N MET A 129 3.16 -5.85 -17.83
CA MET A 129 4.50 -5.73 -17.27
C MET A 129 5.37 -6.97 -17.54
N TYR A 130 4.79 -8.17 -17.54
CA TYR A 130 5.52 -9.40 -17.91
C TYR A 130 5.90 -9.40 -19.39
N ALA A 131 5.01 -8.93 -20.28
CA ALA A 131 5.34 -8.77 -21.70
C ALA A 131 6.46 -7.73 -21.93
N GLY A 132 6.53 -6.70 -21.08
CA GLY A 132 7.57 -5.68 -21.09
C GLY A 132 8.88 -6.04 -20.37
N TYR A 133 8.96 -7.20 -19.70
CA TYR A 133 10.06 -7.58 -18.79
C TYR A 133 10.29 -6.58 -17.64
N GLU A 134 9.21 -5.97 -17.15
CA GLU A 134 9.20 -4.93 -16.12
C GLU A 134 9.18 -5.54 -14.69
N PHE A 135 10.16 -6.40 -14.39
CA PHE A 135 10.18 -7.20 -13.16
C PHE A 135 10.15 -6.41 -11.85
N SER A 136 10.79 -5.23 -11.81
CA SER A 136 10.73 -4.37 -10.63
C SER A 136 9.31 -3.86 -10.39
N GLN A 137 8.60 -3.49 -11.45
CA GLN A 137 7.25 -2.93 -11.41
C GLN A 137 6.23 -4.02 -11.03
N ILE A 138 6.43 -5.24 -11.50
CA ILE A 138 5.69 -6.42 -11.02
C ILE A 138 5.88 -6.60 -9.50
N ALA A 139 7.12 -6.58 -9.00
CA ALA A 139 7.38 -6.71 -7.58
C ALA A 139 6.73 -5.58 -6.75
N GLN A 140 6.75 -4.35 -7.26
CA GLN A 140 6.09 -3.19 -6.63
C GLN A 140 4.57 -3.35 -6.60
N ALA A 141 3.95 -3.78 -7.70
CA ALA A 141 2.51 -4.01 -7.79
C ALA A 141 2.04 -5.14 -6.85
N LEU A 142 2.78 -6.25 -6.80
CA LEU A 142 2.49 -7.36 -5.88
C LEU A 142 2.66 -6.93 -4.42
N TYR A 143 3.70 -6.16 -4.10
CA TYR A 143 3.91 -5.61 -2.77
C TYR A 143 2.71 -4.75 -2.33
N GLY A 144 2.33 -3.77 -3.17
CA GLY A 144 1.22 -2.86 -2.89
C GLY A 144 -0.10 -3.60 -2.72
N PHE A 145 -0.40 -4.56 -3.60
CA PHE A 145 -1.64 -5.33 -3.49
C PHE A 145 -1.72 -6.15 -2.19
N VAL A 146 -0.66 -6.85 -1.83
CA VAL A 146 -0.63 -7.64 -0.58
C VAL A 146 -0.77 -6.72 0.63
N TRP A 147 -0.03 -5.61 0.65
CA TRP A 147 0.03 -4.73 1.81
C TRP A 147 -1.25 -3.91 1.99
N ASP A 148 -1.68 -3.23 0.94
CA ASP A 148 -2.73 -2.21 0.99
C ASP A 148 -4.10 -2.83 0.76
N GLU A 149 -4.25 -3.64 -0.29
CA GLU A 149 -5.56 -4.21 -0.66
C GLU A 149 -5.92 -5.43 0.17
N PHE A 150 -5.02 -6.43 0.24
CA PHE A 150 -5.31 -7.67 0.94
C PHE A 150 -5.24 -7.48 2.46
N CYS A 151 -4.14 -6.93 2.98
CA CYS A 151 -3.92 -6.84 4.43
C CYS A 151 -4.62 -5.64 5.06
N ALA A 152 -4.33 -4.42 4.61
CA ALA A 152 -4.80 -3.21 5.31
C ALA A 152 -6.30 -2.93 5.09
N ARG A 153 -6.86 -3.37 3.95
CA ARG A 153 -8.27 -3.19 3.60
C ARG A 153 -9.09 -4.45 3.81
N PHE A 154 -8.88 -5.49 3.00
CA PHE A 154 -9.75 -6.67 2.97
C PHE A 154 -9.75 -7.44 4.30
N ILE A 155 -8.58 -7.83 4.83
CA ILE A 155 -8.49 -8.57 6.10
C ILE A 155 -9.18 -7.80 7.24
N GLU A 156 -8.99 -6.48 7.32
CA GLU A 156 -9.62 -5.66 8.37
C GLU A 156 -11.15 -5.67 8.29
N THR A 157 -11.71 -5.60 7.08
CA THR A 157 -13.16 -5.71 6.88
C THR A 157 -13.69 -7.13 7.06
N ALA A 158 -12.93 -8.14 6.64
CA ALA A 158 -13.28 -9.55 6.73
C ALA A 158 -13.37 -10.04 8.18
N LYS A 159 -12.62 -9.46 9.12
CA LYS A 159 -12.72 -9.77 10.57
C LYS A 159 -14.14 -9.68 11.10
N ALA A 160 -14.95 -8.73 10.62
CA ALA A 160 -16.34 -8.59 11.04
C ALA A 160 -17.18 -9.81 10.61
N ASP A 161 -17.01 -10.22 9.36
CA ASP A 161 -17.73 -11.36 8.77
C ASP A 161 -17.24 -12.71 9.32
N PHE A 162 -15.94 -12.82 9.64
CA PHE A 162 -15.37 -14.02 10.27
C PHE A 162 -15.80 -14.21 11.72
N ALA A 163 -16.04 -13.12 12.46
CA ALA A 163 -16.47 -13.18 13.86
C ALA A 163 -17.92 -13.66 14.02
N ASP A 164 -18.76 -13.49 12.99
CA ASP A 164 -20.14 -13.99 12.96
C ASP A 164 -20.21 -15.30 12.19
N THR A 165 -20.20 -16.43 12.90
CA THR A 165 -20.27 -17.76 12.28
C THR A 165 -21.59 -18.04 11.57
N ALA A 166 -22.64 -17.27 11.84
CA ALA A 166 -23.94 -17.40 11.18
C ALA A 166 -24.11 -16.46 9.98
N SER A 167 -23.09 -15.62 9.70
CA SER A 167 -23.18 -14.67 8.60
C SER A 167 -23.36 -15.39 7.24
N PRO A 168 -24.37 -14.99 6.43
CA PRO A 168 -24.61 -15.60 5.13
C PRO A 168 -23.49 -15.29 4.12
N THR A 169 -22.68 -14.25 4.35
CA THR A 169 -21.56 -13.86 3.47
C THR A 169 -20.24 -14.50 3.87
N ARG A 170 -20.14 -15.09 5.06
CA ARG A 170 -18.90 -15.70 5.58
C ARG A 170 -18.29 -16.72 4.61
N PRO A 171 -19.06 -17.64 3.99
CA PRO A 171 -18.51 -18.56 2.99
C PRO A 171 -17.90 -17.83 1.78
N GLY A 172 -18.53 -16.75 1.31
CA GLY A 172 -18.01 -15.95 0.21
C GLY A 172 -16.76 -15.17 0.57
N THR A 173 -16.63 -14.68 1.80
CA THR A 173 -15.42 -14.03 2.28
C THR A 173 -14.25 -15.01 2.43
N LEU A 174 -14.50 -16.23 2.93
CA LEU A 174 -13.48 -17.29 2.95
C LEU A 174 -13.04 -17.70 1.54
N ALA A 175 -14.01 -17.95 0.65
CA ALA A 175 -13.72 -18.31 -0.74
C ALA A 175 -12.94 -17.21 -1.46
N THR A 176 -13.27 -15.93 -1.21
CA THR A 176 -12.53 -14.78 -1.75
C THR A 176 -11.09 -14.77 -1.25
N ALA A 177 -10.87 -14.98 0.05
CA ALA A 177 -9.53 -15.03 0.61
C ALA A 177 -8.68 -16.15 -0.01
N ASP A 178 -9.23 -17.36 -0.12
CA ASP A 178 -8.53 -18.54 -0.66
C ASP A 178 -8.23 -18.38 -2.15
N PHE A 179 -9.20 -17.89 -2.92
CA PHE A 179 -9.04 -17.60 -4.34
C PHE A 179 -7.93 -16.58 -4.60
N VAL A 180 -7.91 -15.49 -3.84
CA VAL A 180 -6.91 -14.43 -3.97
C VAL A 180 -5.54 -14.91 -3.50
N LEU A 181 -5.45 -15.59 -2.35
CA LEU A 181 -4.18 -16.14 -1.84
C LEU A 181 -3.55 -17.14 -2.81
N SER A 182 -4.34 -18.07 -3.37
CA SER A 182 -3.86 -19.02 -4.38
C SER A 182 -3.21 -18.33 -5.58
N ARG A 183 -3.78 -17.21 -6.04
CA ARG A 183 -3.22 -16.43 -7.16
C ARG A 183 -1.99 -15.63 -6.74
N LEU A 184 -2.04 -14.95 -5.60
CA LEU A 184 -0.91 -14.17 -5.07
C LEU A 184 0.33 -15.02 -4.85
N LEU A 185 0.19 -16.20 -4.23
CA LEU A 185 1.33 -17.08 -4.00
C LEU A 185 1.98 -17.52 -5.32
N ARG A 186 1.18 -17.81 -6.35
CA ARG A 186 1.68 -18.17 -7.69
C ARG A 186 2.39 -17.01 -8.38
N TYR A 187 1.87 -15.79 -8.30
CA TYR A 187 2.53 -14.61 -8.85
C TYR A 187 3.80 -14.21 -8.10
N LEU A 188 3.85 -14.46 -6.79
CA LEU A 188 5.01 -14.19 -5.96
C LEU A 188 6.09 -15.27 -6.07
N HIS A 189 5.74 -16.49 -6.46
CA HIS A 189 6.68 -17.62 -6.49
C HIS A 189 7.96 -17.37 -7.30
N PRO A 190 7.95 -16.71 -8.49
CA PRO A 190 9.18 -16.34 -9.20
C PRO A 190 10.14 -15.46 -8.38
N TYR A 191 9.59 -14.64 -7.47
CA TYR A 191 10.34 -13.71 -6.63
C TYR A 191 10.74 -14.34 -5.29
N MET A 192 9.82 -15.07 -4.66
CA MET A 192 9.93 -15.59 -3.29
C MET A 192 9.62 -17.09 -3.22
N PRO A 193 10.43 -17.95 -3.87
CA PRO A 193 10.07 -19.35 -4.09
C PRO A 193 9.93 -20.18 -2.81
N PHE A 194 10.68 -19.88 -1.75
CA PHE A 194 10.71 -20.75 -0.56
C PHE A 194 9.47 -20.54 0.32
N ILE A 195 9.17 -19.30 0.68
CA ILE A 195 8.01 -18.99 1.52
C ILE A 195 6.69 -19.27 0.81
N THR A 196 6.62 -19.05 -0.50
CA THR A 196 5.39 -19.31 -1.26
C THR A 196 5.11 -20.80 -1.41
N GLU A 197 6.13 -21.64 -1.55
CA GLU A 197 6.01 -23.11 -1.50
C GLU A 197 5.51 -23.57 -0.12
N GLU A 198 6.14 -23.11 0.95
CA GLU A 198 5.76 -23.48 2.32
C GLU A 198 4.31 -23.09 2.64
N LEU A 199 3.91 -21.87 2.27
CA LEU A 199 2.55 -21.38 2.47
C LEU A 199 1.53 -22.13 1.61
N TRP A 200 1.88 -22.45 0.37
CA TRP A 200 1.02 -23.21 -0.54
C TRP A 200 0.69 -24.60 0.02
N LEU A 201 1.70 -25.32 0.51
CA LEU A 201 1.55 -26.63 1.12
C LEU A 201 0.80 -26.55 2.45
N THR A 202 1.18 -25.60 3.32
CA THR A 202 0.57 -25.41 4.64
C THR A 202 -0.91 -25.05 4.58
N LEU A 203 -1.31 -24.25 3.59
CA LEU A 203 -2.72 -23.90 3.38
C LEU A 203 -3.49 -24.97 2.62
N GLY A 204 -2.83 -25.93 1.97
CA GLY A 204 -3.49 -26.94 1.15
C GLY A 204 -4.10 -26.36 -0.13
N LEU A 205 -3.48 -25.33 -0.72
CA LEU A 205 -3.99 -24.65 -1.92
C LEU A 205 -3.70 -25.41 -3.23
N GLY A 206 -3.01 -26.55 -3.15
CA GLY A 206 -2.78 -27.47 -4.25
C GLY A 206 -2.40 -28.88 -3.79
N LYS A 207 -2.30 -29.80 -4.75
CA LYS A 207 -2.00 -31.23 -4.49
C LYS A 207 -0.50 -31.55 -4.46
N GLY A 208 0.36 -30.59 -4.75
CA GLY A 208 1.82 -30.75 -4.82
C GLY A 208 2.49 -29.39 -4.88
N SER A 209 3.79 -29.38 -5.21
CA SER A 209 4.61 -28.16 -5.28
C SER A 209 3.96 -27.08 -6.15
N ILE A 210 4.00 -25.83 -5.67
CA ILE A 210 3.50 -24.66 -6.40
C ILE A 210 4.27 -24.46 -7.71
N GLN A 211 5.52 -24.94 -7.79
CA GLN A 211 6.35 -24.86 -8.99
C GLN A 211 5.70 -25.51 -10.23
N PHE A 212 4.87 -26.54 -10.02
CA PHE A 212 4.15 -27.23 -11.08
C PHE A 212 2.68 -26.82 -11.19
N SER A 213 2.25 -25.82 -10.41
CA SER A 213 0.90 -25.28 -10.49
C SER A 213 0.73 -24.42 -11.74
N GLY A 214 -0.47 -24.44 -12.34
CA GLY A 214 -0.76 -23.64 -13.53
C GLY A 214 -0.72 -22.15 -13.23
N TRP A 215 -0.13 -21.37 -14.15
CA TRP A 215 -0.15 -19.90 -14.07
C TRP A 215 -1.59 -19.39 -13.98
N PRO A 216 -1.90 -18.41 -13.11
CA PRO A 216 -3.25 -17.87 -13.04
C PRO A 216 -3.64 -17.24 -14.37
N LYS A 217 -4.86 -17.52 -14.84
CA LYS A 217 -5.39 -16.93 -16.07
C LYS A 217 -6.34 -15.79 -15.70
N PRO A 218 -6.06 -14.54 -16.13
CA PRO A 218 -6.99 -13.42 -15.96
C PRO A 218 -8.33 -13.70 -16.66
N GLY A 219 -9.40 -13.07 -16.20
CA GLY A 219 -10.70 -13.10 -16.89
C GLY A 219 -11.45 -14.44 -16.90
N GLN A 220 -10.97 -15.46 -16.19
CA GLN A 220 -11.68 -16.74 -16.06
C GLN A 220 -13.03 -16.61 -15.34
N ILE A 221 -13.17 -15.57 -14.50
CA ILE A 221 -14.42 -15.30 -13.79
C ILE A 221 -14.82 -13.86 -14.09
N ARG A 222 -16.04 -13.70 -14.62
CA ARG A 222 -16.66 -12.38 -14.80
C ARG A 222 -17.38 -12.02 -13.51
N TRP A 223 -16.96 -10.92 -12.91
CA TRP A 223 -17.53 -10.45 -11.65
C TRP A 223 -18.52 -9.33 -11.91
N ASP A 224 -19.61 -9.34 -11.14
CA ASP A 224 -20.41 -8.14 -10.96
C ASP A 224 -19.78 -7.29 -9.86
N PHE A 225 -19.14 -6.19 -10.26
CA PHE A 225 -18.50 -5.25 -9.34
C PHE A 225 -19.45 -4.14 -8.87
N THR A 226 -20.75 -4.25 -9.10
CA THR A 226 -21.72 -3.20 -8.74
C THR A 226 -21.63 -2.85 -7.25
N HIS A 227 -21.45 -3.84 -6.38
CA HIS A 227 -21.32 -3.61 -4.93
C HIS A 227 -19.94 -3.11 -4.51
N ALA A 228 -18.90 -3.26 -5.34
CA ALA A 228 -17.54 -2.78 -5.02
C ALA A 228 -17.51 -1.25 -4.78
N LYS A 229 -18.38 -0.49 -5.46
CA LYS A 229 -18.51 0.97 -5.26
C LYS A 229 -18.85 1.35 -3.82
N LYS A 230 -19.60 0.51 -3.11
CA LYS A 230 -19.93 0.74 -1.70
C LYS A 230 -18.69 0.61 -0.81
N ALA A 231 -17.87 -0.41 -1.05
CA ALA A 231 -16.60 -0.61 -0.35
C ALA A 231 -15.59 0.50 -0.68
N GLU A 232 -15.46 0.88 -1.95
CA GLU A 232 -14.62 1.99 -2.40
C GLU A 232 -14.98 3.30 -1.68
N ALA A 233 -16.27 3.65 -1.65
CA ALA A 233 -16.77 4.82 -0.94
C ALA A 233 -16.49 4.76 0.58
N CYS A 234 -16.58 3.57 1.18
CA CYS A 234 -16.26 3.34 2.59
C CYS A 234 -14.76 3.54 2.87
N TYR A 235 -13.88 2.93 2.06
CA TYR A 235 -12.43 3.07 2.19
C TYR A 235 -11.98 4.51 2.01
N ALA A 236 -12.49 5.21 0.98
CA ALA A 236 -12.19 6.62 0.77
C ALA A 236 -12.68 7.51 1.93
N THR A 237 -13.85 7.20 2.51
CA THR A 237 -14.36 7.89 3.70
C THR A 237 -13.46 7.64 4.92
N ALA A 238 -13.02 6.40 5.14
CA ALA A 238 -12.10 6.05 6.22
C ALA A 238 -10.74 6.74 6.06
N GLU A 239 -10.18 6.75 4.85
CA GLU A 239 -8.91 7.42 4.57
C GLU A 239 -8.99 8.93 4.79
N ALA A 240 -10.06 9.57 4.32
CA ALA A 240 -10.31 10.99 4.57
C ALA A 240 -10.40 11.30 6.06
N GLY A 241 -11.12 10.48 6.84
CA GLY A 241 -11.19 10.65 8.30
C GLY A 241 -9.85 10.41 9.01
N ARG A 242 -9.07 9.40 8.61
CA ARG A 242 -7.71 9.16 9.16
C ARG A 242 -6.78 10.34 8.86
N ARG A 243 -6.88 10.93 7.67
CA ARG A 243 -6.15 12.16 7.30
C ARG A 243 -6.58 13.34 8.18
N LEU A 244 -7.89 13.59 8.30
CA LEU A 244 -8.43 14.63 9.19
C LEU A 244 -7.91 14.47 10.62
N ARG A 245 -7.89 13.24 11.14
CA ARG A 245 -7.31 12.92 12.44
C ARG A 245 -5.84 13.29 12.55
N GLY A 246 -5.05 12.91 11.54
CA GLY A 246 -3.61 13.16 11.50
C GLY A 246 -3.25 14.64 11.50
N GLU A 247 -4.12 15.49 10.94
CA GLU A 247 -3.96 16.94 10.97
C GLU A 247 -3.99 17.54 12.38
N PHE A 248 -4.62 16.85 13.33
CA PHE A 248 -4.66 17.22 14.75
C PHE A 248 -3.70 16.38 15.61
N GLY A 249 -2.79 15.62 14.99
CA GLY A 249 -1.81 14.80 15.70
C GLY A 249 -2.42 13.66 16.53
N LEU A 250 -3.67 13.28 16.24
CA LEU A 250 -4.39 12.24 16.97
C LEU A 250 -4.08 10.85 16.39
N SER A 251 -3.88 9.86 17.25
CA SER A 251 -3.71 8.45 16.86
C SER A 251 -5.04 7.68 16.88
N GLY A 252 -5.05 6.45 16.36
CA GLY A 252 -6.17 5.53 16.55
C GLY A 252 -6.47 5.33 18.04
N SER A 253 -7.74 5.46 18.44
CA SER A 253 -8.16 5.36 19.84
C SER A 253 -9.67 5.12 19.95
N SER A 254 -10.07 4.27 20.90
CA SER A 254 -11.48 4.00 21.22
C SER A 254 -12.22 5.22 21.80
N LYS A 255 -11.50 6.27 22.19
CA LYS A 255 -12.10 7.54 22.66
C LYS A 255 -12.56 8.44 21.51
N LEU A 256 -12.09 8.21 20.28
CA LEU A 256 -12.45 9.06 19.15
C LEU A 256 -13.87 8.75 18.68
N LYS A 257 -14.64 9.81 18.50
CA LYS A 257 -16.00 9.76 17.94
C LYS A 257 -16.04 10.63 16.68
N TYR A 258 -16.57 10.08 15.60
CA TYR A 258 -16.87 10.85 14.40
C TYR A 258 -18.37 11.06 14.26
N LEU A 259 -18.74 12.18 13.66
CA LEU A 259 -20.12 12.48 13.29
C LEU A 259 -20.22 12.55 11.76
N LEU A 260 -21.22 11.88 11.18
CA LEU A 260 -21.42 11.80 9.74
C LEU A 260 -22.74 12.47 9.36
N VAL A 261 -22.66 13.57 8.62
CA VAL A 261 -23.80 14.11 7.86
C VAL A 261 -23.86 13.38 6.53
N ALA A 262 -24.63 12.30 6.48
CA ALA A 262 -24.64 11.39 5.35
C ALA A 262 -25.50 11.89 4.18
N LYS A 263 -25.03 11.64 2.94
CA LYS A 263 -25.83 11.87 1.71
C LYS A 263 -26.99 10.87 1.58
N THR A 264 -26.76 9.65 2.04
CA THR A 264 -27.73 8.56 2.07
C THR A 264 -27.63 7.89 3.44
N PRO A 265 -28.75 7.54 4.11
CA PRO A 265 -28.70 6.91 5.43
C PRO A 265 -27.87 5.61 5.42
N PRO A 266 -26.74 5.55 6.15
CA PRO A 266 -25.95 4.33 6.25
C PRO A 266 -26.61 3.34 7.22
N SER A 267 -26.40 2.04 7.01
CA SER A 267 -26.87 1.05 7.98
C SER A 267 -26.02 1.08 9.27
N PRO A 268 -26.52 0.56 10.40
CA PRO A 268 -25.70 0.39 11.61
C PRO A 268 -24.44 -0.46 11.39
N GLU A 269 -24.48 -1.39 10.43
CA GLU A 269 -23.33 -2.20 10.05
C GLU A 269 -22.29 -1.41 9.24
N ASP A 270 -22.75 -0.53 8.35
CA ASP A 270 -21.89 0.37 7.58
C ASP A 270 -21.09 1.28 8.52
N LEU A 271 -21.76 1.84 9.53
CA LEU A 271 -21.13 2.69 10.55
C LEU A 271 -20.13 1.92 11.43
N ARG A 272 -20.45 0.70 11.85
CA ARG A 272 -19.53 -0.17 12.60
C ARG A 272 -18.29 -0.52 11.77
N THR A 273 -18.47 -0.79 10.48
CA THR A 273 -17.37 -1.09 9.57
C THR A 273 -16.48 0.13 9.36
N LEU A 274 -17.08 1.30 9.11
CA LEU A 274 -16.34 2.55 8.98
C LEU A 274 -15.59 2.90 10.27
N ALA A 275 -16.16 2.68 11.46
CA ALA A 275 -15.49 2.91 12.74
C ALA A 275 -14.24 2.03 12.91
N LYS A 276 -14.33 0.73 12.54
CA LYS A 276 -13.19 -0.18 12.53
C LYS A 276 -12.09 0.29 11.58
N LEU A 277 -12.46 0.68 10.36
CA LEU A 277 -11.52 1.22 9.39
C LEU A 277 -10.90 2.53 9.90
N LEU A 278 -11.66 3.45 10.47
CA LEU A 278 -11.12 4.67 11.07
C LEU A 278 -10.25 4.39 12.31
N GLN A 279 -10.36 3.21 12.93
CA GLN A 279 -9.76 2.89 14.23
C GLN A 279 -10.21 3.89 15.30
N CYS A 280 -11.52 4.10 15.39
CA CYS A 280 -12.18 4.97 16.35
C CYS A 280 -13.20 4.20 17.20
N GLY A 281 -13.74 4.84 18.23
CA GLY A 281 -14.78 4.27 19.08
C GLY A 281 -16.13 4.16 18.38
N SER A 282 -16.56 5.25 17.71
CA SER A 282 -17.83 5.26 16.99
C SER A 282 -17.81 6.22 15.79
N VAL A 283 -18.73 5.95 14.86
CA VAL A 283 -19.19 6.89 13.84
C VAL A 283 -20.70 6.97 14.00
N GLU A 284 -21.22 8.16 14.27
CA GLU A 284 -22.65 8.37 14.51
C GLU A 284 -23.24 9.29 13.44
N PRO A 285 -24.45 8.98 12.92
CA PRO A 285 -25.10 9.85 11.97
C PRO A 285 -25.61 11.11 12.69
N THR A 286 -25.51 12.27 12.03
CA THR A 286 -26.11 13.52 12.51
C THR A 286 -26.80 14.27 11.37
N ALA A 287 -27.95 14.87 11.66
CA ALA A 287 -28.65 15.74 10.71
C ALA A 287 -28.08 17.16 10.70
N GLN A 288 -27.49 17.60 11.81
CA GLN A 288 -26.98 18.96 11.97
C GLN A 288 -25.45 18.97 11.95
N PRO A 289 -24.82 19.80 11.09
CA PRO A 289 -23.38 20.04 11.11
C PRO A 289 -22.92 20.55 12.49
N PRO A 290 -22.04 19.82 13.20
CA PRO A 290 -21.46 20.30 14.45
C PRO A 290 -20.40 21.38 14.17
N LYS A 291 -20.09 22.20 15.18
CA LYS A 291 -18.90 23.07 15.14
C LYS A 291 -17.65 22.22 15.44
N ALA A 292 -17.14 21.54 14.41
CA ALA A 292 -15.98 20.66 14.49
C ALA A 292 -15.22 20.65 13.15
N PRO A 293 -13.93 20.27 13.15
CA PRO A 293 -13.21 19.96 11.92
C PRO A 293 -13.98 18.98 11.04
N MET A 294 -13.93 19.20 9.72
CA MET A 294 -14.72 18.46 8.73
C MET A 294 -13.88 18.09 7.52
N THR A 295 -14.16 16.91 6.95
CA THR A 295 -13.69 16.53 5.62
C THR A 295 -14.86 16.04 4.76
N PRO A 296 -14.96 16.47 3.49
CA PRO A 296 -15.93 15.91 2.56
C PRO A 296 -15.51 14.49 2.15
N THR A 297 -16.49 13.59 2.01
CA THR A 297 -16.28 12.20 1.61
C THR A 297 -17.37 11.72 0.63
N PRO A 298 -17.20 10.54 0.01
CA PRO A 298 -18.26 9.94 -0.79
C PRO A 298 -19.57 9.72 -0.02
N TRP A 299 -19.49 9.35 1.26
CA TRP A 299 -20.66 9.12 2.13
C TRP A 299 -21.31 10.40 2.65
N GLY A 300 -20.61 11.53 2.65
CA GLY A 300 -21.12 12.80 3.16
C GLY A 300 -20.02 13.64 3.81
N ASN A 301 -20.40 14.52 4.73
CA ASN A 301 -19.44 15.33 5.48
C ASN A 301 -19.13 14.63 6.80
N LEU A 302 -17.85 14.27 6.99
CA LEU A 302 -17.37 13.58 8.18
C LEU A 302 -16.70 14.58 9.11
N TYR A 303 -17.15 14.64 10.35
CA TYR A 303 -16.71 15.58 11.37
C TYR A 303 -15.97 14.87 12.49
N LEU A 304 -14.95 15.51 13.04
CA LEU A 304 -14.18 15.03 14.19
C LEU A 304 -14.29 16.03 15.35
N PRO A 305 -15.29 15.88 16.24
CA PRO A 305 -15.35 16.65 17.48
C PRO A 305 -14.08 16.46 18.31
N LEU A 306 -13.49 17.57 18.77
CA LEU A 306 -12.22 17.58 19.52
C LEU A 306 -12.41 17.75 21.04
N GLU A 307 -13.66 17.89 21.49
CA GLU A 307 -13.99 18.13 22.89
C GLU A 307 -13.49 16.98 23.77
N GLY A 308 -12.74 17.32 24.82
CA GLY A 308 -12.13 16.35 25.73
C GLY A 308 -10.96 15.53 25.16
N LEU A 309 -10.58 15.75 23.89
CA LEU A 309 -9.44 15.07 23.25
C LEU A 309 -8.17 15.91 23.25
N LEU A 310 -8.31 17.23 23.17
CA LEU A 310 -7.21 18.18 23.14
C LEU A 310 -7.41 19.26 24.21
N ASP A 311 -6.31 19.67 24.81
CA ASP A 311 -6.25 20.82 25.72
C ASP A 311 -6.15 22.10 24.86
N PRO A 312 -7.17 22.99 24.85
CA PRO A 312 -7.19 24.15 23.98
C PRO A 312 -6.00 25.10 24.18
N VAL A 313 -5.49 25.22 25.41
CA VAL A 313 -4.36 26.10 25.73
C VAL A 313 -3.07 25.53 25.14
N LYS A 314 -2.82 24.23 25.36
CA LYS A 314 -1.65 23.56 24.79
C LYS A 314 -1.70 23.51 23.27
N GLU A 315 -2.87 23.30 22.71
CA GLU A 315 -3.05 23.18 21.27
C GLU A 315 -2.89 24.54 20.57
N THR A 316 -3.43 25.60 21.16
CA THR A 316 -3.16 26.99 20.72
C THR A 316 -1.66 27.28 20.69
N ALA A 317 -0.94 26.99 21.78
CA ALA A 317 0.51 27.19 21.85
C ALA A 317 1.29 26.33 20.84
N ARG A 318 0.85 25.08 20.59
CA ARG A 318 1.44 24.20 19.58
C ARG A 318 1.27 24.78 18.18
N LEU A 319 0.04 25.19 17.83
CA LEU A 319 -0.31 25.73 16.53
C LEU A 319 0.42 27.05 16.27
N GLU A 320 0.46 27.97 17.23
CA GLU A 320 1.22 29.23 17.13
C GLU A 320 2.71 28.99 16.87
N LYS A 321 3.31 28.02 17.59
CA LYS A 321 4.70 27.63 17.39
C LYS A 321 4.93 27.04 15.99
N GLU A 322 4.03 26.19 15.50
CA GLU A 322 4.13 25.62 14.15
C GLU A 322 3.92 26.66 13.05
N ILE A 323 3.00 27.61 13.25
CA ILE A 323 2.79 28.76 12.35
C ILE A 323 4.07 29.59 12.28
N ALA A 324 4.65 29.96 13.43
CA ALA A 324 5.89 30.75 13.46
C ALA A 324 7.06 30.03 12.76
N ALA A 325 7.19 28.71 12.95
CA ALA A 325 8.19 27.90 12.26
C ALA A 325 7.97 27.85 10.74
N ALA A 326 6.72 27.68 10.30
CA ALA A 326 6.36 27.68 8.88
C ALA A 326 6.55 29.07 8.24
N GLU A 327 6.21 30.14 8.94
CA GLU A 327 6.46 31.53 8.51
C GLU A 327 7.96 31.81 8.37
N THR A 328 8.78 31.34 9.32
CA THR A 328 10.25 31.44 9.25
C THR A 328 10.80 30.68 8.04
N ALA A 329 10.33 29.46 7.80
CA ALA A 329 10.75 28.66 6.65
C ALA A 329 10.35 29.32 5.33
N ARG A 330 9.11 29.83 5.23
CA ARG A 330 8.61 30.54 4.06
C ARG A 330 9.42 31.82 3.79
N ALA A 331 9.65 32.64 4.81
CA ALA A 331 10.45 33.86 4.70
C ALA A 331 11.88 33.58 4.25
N ARG A 332 12.49 32.50 4.75
CA ARG A 332 13.83 32.07 4.34
C ARG A 332 13.90 31.74 2.85
N GLU A 333 12.96 30.96 2.33
CA GLU A 333 12.98 30.60 0.90
C GLU A 333 12.57 31.77 0.00
N ALA A 334 11.59 32.58 0.43
CA ALA A 334 11.19 33.80 -0.28
C ALA A 334 12.36 34.80 -0.41
N ALA A 335 13.20 34.95 0.62
CA ALA A 335 14.39 35.79 0.56
C ALA A 335 15.41 35.32 -0.48
N LYS A 336 15.60 33.99 -0.63
CA LYS A 336 16.50 33.44 -1.67
C LYS A 336 15.96 33.66 -3.08
N LEU A 337 14.64 33.51 -3.26
CA LEU A 337 13.96 33.72 -4.54
C LEU A 337 13.91 35.20 -4.92
N GLY A 338 13.82 36.09 -3.93
CA GLY A 338 13.83 37.54 -4.11
C GLY A 338 15.21 38.16 -4.34
N ASP A 339 16.30 37.46 -4.03
CA ASP A 339 17.67 37.92 -4.31
C ASP A 339 18.08 37.58 -5.76
N PRO A 340 18.19 38.58 -6.67
CA PRO A 340 18.51 38.34 -8.07
C PRO A 340 19.87 37.67 -8.28
N LYS A 341 20.83 37.89 -7.37
CA LYS A 341 22.18 37.29 -7.45
C LYS A 341 22.16 35.82 -7.05
N MET A 342 21.28 35.44 -6.13
CA MET A 342 21.17 34.07 -5.64
C MET A 342 20.32 33.21 -6.59
N ALA A 343 19.19 33.73 -7.05
CA ALA A 343 18.30 33.05 -7.98
C ALA A 343 18.95 32.79 -9.35
N SER A 344 19.74 33.75 -9.87
CA SER A 344 20.41 33.61 -11.17
C SER A 344 21.62 32.67 -11.16
N LYS A 345 22.23 32.42 -9.98
CA LYS A 345 23.40 31.53 -9.83
C LYS A 345 23.04 30.12 -9.37
N ALA A 346 21.82 29.89 -8.90
CA ALA A 346 21.37 28.59 -8.44
C ALA A 346 21.02 27.66 -9.60
N PRO A 347 21.33 26.35 -9.52
CA PRO A 347 20.83 25.38 -10.49
C PRO A 347 19.29 25.39 -10.55
N PRO A 348 18.68 25.12 -11.72
CA PRO A 348 17.22 25.12 -11.87
C PRO A 348 16.49 24.23 -10.85
N GLU A 349 17.04 23.04 -10.55
CA GLU A 349 16.48 22.12 -9.56
C GLU A 349 16.41 22.73 -8.15
N LYS A 350 17.40 23.55 -7.78
CA LYS A 350 17.44 24.22 -6.48
C LYS A 350 16.42 25.35 -6.41
N VAL A 351 16.23 26.10 -7.50
CA VAL A 351 15.21 27.15 -7.58
C VAL A 351 13.81 26.56 -7.47
N GLU A 352 13.55 25.45 -8.17
CA GLU A 352 12.27 24.74 -8.07
C GLU A 352 12.05 24.12 -6.68
N GLU A 353 13.10 23.59 -6.04
CA GLU A 353 13.04 23.14 -4.65
C GLU A 353 12.63 24.28 -3.70
N TRP A 354 13.20 25.48 -3.84
CA TRP A 354 12.85 26.64 -3.00
C TRP A 354 11.41 27.09 -3.22
N LYS A 355 10.96 27.20 -4.49
CA LYS A 355 9.56 27.52 -4.82
C LYS A 355 8.58 26.50 -4.23
N ARG A 356 8.92 25.21 -4.32
CA ARG A 356 8.11 24.14 -3.74
C ARG A 356 7.99 24.31 -2.23
N ILE A 357 9.10 24.51 -1.53
CA ILE A 357 9.11 24.69 -0.07
C ILE A 357 8.34 25.96 0.34
N GLU A 358 8.50 27.08 -0.38
CA GLU A 358 7.77 28.32 -0.11
C GLU A 358 6.25 28.11 -0.23
N ARG A 359 5.81 27.45 -1.31
CA ARG A 359 4.40 27.12 -1.54
C ARG A 359 3.85 26.19 -0.46
N GLU A 360 4.54 25.09 -0.17
CA GLU A 360 4.14 24.12 0.87
C GLU A 360 4.06 24.77 2.26
N ALA A 361 5.01 25.65 2.60
CA ALA A 361 4.97 26.41 3.84
C ALA A 361 3.79 27.39 3.86
N GLY A 362 3.49 28.07 2.74
CA GLY A 362 2.31 28.93 2.60
C GLY A 362 0.99 28.21 2.83
N GLU A 363 0.80 27.07 2.16
CA GLU A 363 -0.37 26.20 2.34
C GLU A 363 -0.49 25.69 3.79
N LYS A 364 0.65 25.31 4.40
CA LYS A 364 0.70 24.89 5.81
C LYS A 364 0.24 26.02 6.75
N ILE A 365 0.69 27.26 6.54
CA ILE A 365 0.28 28.41 7.38
C ILE A 365 -1.23 28.63 7.31
N VAL A 366 -1.82 28.63 6.11
CA VAL A 366 -3.27 28.83 5.93
C VAL A 366 -4.05 27.78 6.72
N ARG A 367 -3.71 26.50 6.53
CA ARG A 367 -4.35 25.39 7.26
C ARG A 367 -4.21 25.50 8.77
N LEU A 368 -3.01 25.79 9.29
CA LEU A 368 -2.80 25.92 10.74
C LEU A 368 -3.57 27.10 11.34
N ARG A 369 -3.70 28.22 10.62
CA ARG A 369 -4.52 29.37 11.05
C ARG A 369 -6.00 29.03 11.06
N GLU A 370 -6.49 28.23 10.11
CA GLU A 370 -7.87 27.73 10.14
C GLU A 370 -8.11 26.79 11.32
N GLN A 371 -7.16 25.91 11.64
CA GLN A 371 -7.23 25.08 12.84
C GLN A 371 -7.23 25.91 14.12
N LEU A 372 -6.40 26.96 14.20
CA LEU A 372 -6.30 27.84 15.36
C LEU A 372 -7.64 28.49 15.72
N LYS A 373 -8.43 28.90 14.70
CA LYS A 373 -9.78 29.47 14.88
C LYS A 373 -10.76 28.52 15.58
N LEU A 374 -10.48 27.22 15.62
CA LEU A 374 -11.31 26.24 16.33
C LEU A 374 -11.09 26.25 17.85
N PHE A 375 -9.95 26.76 18.31
CA PHE A 375 -9.57 26.79 19.73
C PHE A 375 -9.65 28.18 20.36
N THR A 376 -9.54 29.24 19.56
CA THR A 376 -9.79 30.60 20.00
C THR A 376 -11.29 30.91 19.92
N THR A 377 -12.00 30.84 21.05
CA THR A 377 -13.33 31.43 21.21
C THR A 377 -13.26 32.59 22.18
#